data_AF-A0A1A9VL59-F1
#
_entry.id   AF-A0A1A9VL59-F1
#
_cell.length_a   1.000
_cell.length_b   1.000
_cell.length_c   1.000
_cell.angle_alpha   90.00
_cell.angle_beta   90.00
_cell.angle_gamma   90.00
#
_symmetry.space_group_name_H-M   'P 1'
#
loop_
_entity.id
_entity.type
_entity.pdbx_description
1 polymer ?
#
loop_
_entity_poly.entity_id
_entity_poly.type
_entity_poly.pdbx_seq_one_letter_code
_entity_poly.pdbx_strand_id
1 'polypeptide(L)'
;MDGMTPQRGPRITGGQSRYQIGDVVRVNCTSYPSKPVCHLSWLINGEPSNRSYLKYYDNIVYGREGLEVAILGLEFRVRGYHFKNGDMKLKCVAKISSLYFQSREESVESDRPQRAPALESRETVAAKPRAQGSSNGGNLLQTSNYQLLVIIICLMLTSSGKFLMYIPR
;
A
#
# COMPACT_ATOMS: atom_id res chain seq x y z
N MET A 1 3.41 2.92 -19.20
CA MET A 1 4.37 1.81 -19.09
C MET A 1 3.82 0.92 -18.00
N ASP A 2 3.11 -0.13 -18.39
CA ASP A 2 2.25 -0.87 -17.48
C ASP A 2 3.12 -1.85 -16.70
N GLY A 3 3.33 -1.56 -15.41
CA GLY A 3 4.14 -2.39 -14.53
C GLY A 3 3.49 -3.76 -14.32
N MET A 4 4.22 -4.82 -14.61
CA MET A 4 3.74 -6.19 -14.38
C MET A 4 4.18 -6.64 -12.98
N THR A 5 3.19 -6.84 -12.10
CA THR A 5 3.39 -7.37 -10.74
C THR A 5 3.70 -8.87 -10.78
N PRO A 6 4.44 -9.40 -9.78
CA PRO A 6 4.78 -10.82 -9.76
C PRO A 6 3.51 -11.59 -9.40
N GLN A 7 3.16 -12.59 -10.22
CA GLN A 7 1.93 -13.35 -10.06
C GLN A 7 1.85 -14.14 -8.74
N ARG A 8 3.01 -14.45 -8.13
CA ARG A 8 3.15 -15.20 -6.88
C ARG A 8 4.37 -14.73 -6.08
N GLY A 9 4.44 -15.14 -4.81
CA GLY A 9 5.62 -14.92 -3.95
C GLY A 9 6.89 -15.63 -4.46
N PRO A 10 8.08 -15.24 -3.99
CA PRO A 10 9.33 -15.78 -4.52
C PRO A 10 9.51 -17.25 -4.16
N ARG A 11 10.29 -17.97 -4.96
CA ARG A 11 10.60 -19.40 -4.76
C ARG A 11 11.95 -19.55 -4.05
N ILE A 12 11.98 -20.37 -3.00
CA ILE A 12 13.20 -20.76 -2.31
C ILE A 12 13.65 -22.14 -2.83
N THR A 13 14.94 -22.30 -3.10
CA THR A 13 15.56 -23.53 -3.62
C THR A 13 16.88 -23.85 -2.89
N GLY A 14 17.32 -25.11 -2.93
CA GLY A 14 18.57 -25.57 -2.29
C GLY A 14 18.47 -25.87 -0.79
N GLY A 15 17.29 -25.70 -0.20
CA GLY A 15 17.08 -25.92 1.24
C GLY A 15 16.92 -27.39 1.62
N GLN A 16 17.32 -27.72 2.85
CA GLN A 16 17.05 -29.00 3.49
C GLN A 16 15.84 -28.90 4.42
N SER A 17 15.13 -30.02 4.63
CA SER A 17 13.99 -30.07 5.55
C SER A 17 14.39 -29.95 7.02
N ARG A 18 15.63 -30.32 7.35
CA ARG A 18 16.18 -30.30 8.71
C ARG A 18 17.65 -29.89 8.63
N TYR A 19 18.05 -29.00 9.52
CA TYR A 19 19.44 -28.59 9.70
C TYR A 19 19.86 -28.85 11.14
N GLN A 20 21.12 -29.17 11.35
CA GLN A 20 21.77 -29.34 12.63
C GLN A 20 22.77 -28.20 12.88
N ILE A 21 23.17 -28.03 14.14
CA ILE A 21 24.23 -27.09 14.50
C ILE A 21 25.52 -27.51 13.79
N GLY A 22 26.16 -26.56 13.11
CA GLY A 22 27.37 -26.81 12.34
C GLY A 22 27.15 -26.98 10.84
N ASP A 23 25.91 -27.26 10.40
CA ASP A 23 25.56 -27.36 8.98
C ASP A 23 25.74 -26.02 8.26
N VAL A 24 25.88 -26.08 6.94
CA VAL A 24 25.89 -24.90 6.08
C VAL A 24 24.57 -24.81 5.34
N VAL A 25 23.81 -23.76 5.64
CA VAL A 25 22.64 -23.38 4.83
C VAL A 25 23.18 -22.76 3.55
N ARG A 26 22.73 -23.23 2.39
CA ARG A 26 23.00 -22.60 1.09
C ARG A 26 21.75 -22.65 0.24
N VAL A 27 20.98 -21.57 0.25
CA VAL A 27 19.69 -21.48 -0.44
C VAL A 27 19.62 -20.27 -1.34
N ASN A 28 18.85 -20.38 -2.41
CA ASN A 28 18.58 -19.27 -3.33
C ASN A 28 17.10 -18.90 -3.30
N CYS A 29 16.84 -17.61 -3.22
CA CYS A 29 15.52 -17.04 -3.45
C CYS A 29 15.45 -16.45 -4.85
N THR A 30 14.43 -16.82 -5.61
CA THR A 30 14.21 -16.35 -6.99
C THR A 30 12.83 -15.70 -7.08
N SER A 31 12.77 -14.46 -7.59
CA SER A 31 11.50 -13.79 -7.84
C SER A 31 10.78 -14.38 -9.07
N TYR A 32 9.50 -14.08 -9.22
CA TYR A 32 8.86 -14.20 -10.53
C TYR A 32 9.30 -13.02 -11.43
N PRO A 33 9.25 -13.18 -12.76
CA PRO A 33 9.52 -12.09 -13.69
C PRO A 33 8.60 -10.91 -13.42
N SER A 34 9.17 -9.71 -13.30
CA SER A 34 8.42 -8.48 -13.07
C SER A 34 9.11 -7.28 -13.71
N LYS A 35 8.37 -6.18 -13.87
CA LYS A 35 8.95 -4.89 -14.25
C LYS A 35 8.26 -3.77 -13.48
N PRO A 36 8.99 -3.02 -12.63
CA PRO A 36 10.44 -3.11 -12.39
C PRO A 36 10.84 -4.41 -11.67
N VAL A 37 12.13 -4.72 -11.65
CA VAL A 37 12.68 -5.88 -10.92
C VAL A 37 12.32 -5.84 -9.43
N CYS A 38 12.05 -7.02 -8.86
CA CYS A 38 11.78 -7.16 -7.44
C CYS A 38 13.04 -6.95 -6.58
N HIS A 39 12.90 -6.22 -5.48
CA HIS A 39 13.87 -6.22 -4.40
C HIS A 39 13.64 -7.42 -3.48
N LEU A 40 14.63 -8.31 -3.37
CA LEU A 40 14.58 -9.49 -2.50
C LEU A 40 15.19 -9.21 -1.13
N SER A 41 14.65 -9.83 -0.09
CA SER A 41 15.27 -9.84 1.24
C SER A 41 15.03 -11.16 1.97
N TRP A 42 15.99 -11.52 2.83
CA TRP A 42 15.93 -12.71 3.67
C TRP A 42 15.65 -12.34 5.12
N LEU A 43 14.84 -13.17 5.77
CA LEU A 43 14.57 -13.13 7.19
C LEU A 43 14.86 -14.50 7.81
N ILE A 44 15.51 -14.50 8.97
CA ILE A 44 15.77 -15.66 9.81
C ILE A 44 14.95 -15.47 11.09
N ASN A 45 13.98 -16.36 11.32
CA ASN A 45 13.06 -16.29 12.46
C ASN A 45 12.32 -14.94 12.59
N GLY A 46 11.93 -14.36 11.46
CA GLY A 46 11.22 -13.08 11.39
C GLY A 46 12.12 -11.85 11.43
N GLU A 47 13.43 -12.00 11.64
CA GLU A 47 14.38 -10.90 11.70
C GLU A 47 15.19 -10.79 10.41
N PRO A 48 15.55 -9.58 9.94
CA PRO A 48 16.41 -9.41 8.76
C PRO A 48 17.73 -10.18 8.90
N SER A 49 18.12 -10.91 7.86
CA SER A 49 19.38 -11.63 7.85
C SER A 49 20.58 -10.66 7.85
N ASN A 50 21.70 -11.09 8.42
CA ASN A 50 22.95 -10.35 8.30
C ASN A 50 23.36 -10.23 6.82
N ARG A 51 23.84 -9.05 6.41
CA ARG A 51 24.34 -8.81 5.05
C ARG A 51 25.51 -9.72 4.67
N SER A 52 26.33 -10.14 5.64
CA SER A 52 27.44 -11.07 5.40
C SER A 52 26.98 -12.47 4.98
N TYR A 53 25.70 -12.82 5.19
CA TYR A 53 25.13 -14.09 4.75
C TYR A 53 24.54 -14.00 3.34
N LEU A 54 24.43 -12.79 2.79
CA LEU A 54 23.78 -12.55 1.51
C LEU A 54 24.76 -12.73 0.36
N LYS A 55 24.29 -13.42 -0.68
CA LYS A 55 25.00 -13.53 -1.95
C LYS A 55 24.15 -12.92 -3.06
N TYR A 56 24.62 -11.80 -3.60
CA TYR A 56 23.95 -11.09 -4.68
C TYR A 56 24.30 -11.72 -6.02
N TYR A 57 23.31 -11.82 -6.90
CA TYR A 57 23.44 -12.26 -8.27
C TYR A 57 22.88 -11.20 -9.19
N ASP A 58 23.36 -11.16 -10.43
CA ASP A 58 22.82 -10.29 -11.45
C ASP A 58 21.38 -10.67 -11.81
N ASN A 59 20.59 -9.67 -12.18
CA ASN A 59 19.23 -9.89 -12.63
C ASN A 59 19.22 -10.57 -14.00
N ILE A 60 18.24 -11.44 -14.22
CA ILE A 60 18.07 -12.14 -15.49
C ILE A 60 16.91 -11.49 -16.25
N VAL A 61 17.17 -11.12 -17.51
CA VAL A 61 16.12 -10.65 -18.41
C VAL A 61 15.36 -11.84 -18.99
N TYR A 62 14.03 -11.80 -18.93
CA TYR A 62 13.14 -12.86 -19.34
C TYR A 62 12.12 -12.35 -20.37
N GLY A 63 11.89 -13.16 -21.41
CA GLY A 63 10.88 -12.90 -22.44
C GLY A 63 11.26 -11.77 -23.40
N ARG A 64 10.36 -11.47 -24.35
CA ARG A 64 10.54 -10.41 -25.36
C ARG A 64 10.17 -9.03 -24.80
N GLU A 65 9.33 -9.02 -23.78
CA GLU A 65 8.88 -7.88 -23.00
C GLU A 65 9.96 -7.30 -22.06
N GLY A 66 11.08 -8.03 -21.90
CA GLY A 66 12.20 -7.61 -21.07
C GLY A 66 11.80 -7.45 -19.60
N LEU A 67 11.08 -8.44 -19.05
CA LEU A 67 10.86 -8.57 -17.61
C LEU A 67 12.15 -9.01 -16.94
N GLU A 68 12.26 -8.76 -15.65
CA GLU A 68 13.46 -9.05 -14.89
C GLU A 68 13.16 -10.03 -13.75
N VAL A 69 14.08 -10.96 -13.54
CA VAL A 69 14.07 -11.92 -12.43
C VAL A 69 15.23 -11.62 -11.51
N ALA A 70 14.94 -11.39 -10.23
CA ALA A 70 15.95 -11.21 -9.20
C ALA A 70 16.28 -12.55 -8.52
N ILE A 71 17.55 -12.71 -8.13
CA ILE A 71 18.02 -13.85 -7.33
C ILE A 71 18.84 -13.34 -6.15
N LEU A 72 18.55 -13.85 -4.94
CA LEU A 72 19.30 -13.55 -3.73
C LEU A 72 19.63 -14.84 -2.98
N GLY A 73 20.91 -15.14 -2.86
CA GLY A 73 21.42 -16.26 -2.08
C GLY A 73 21.50 -15.94 -0.59
N LEU A 74 21.35 -16.98 0.22
CA LEU A 74 21.60 -16.97 1.67
C LEU A 74 22.53 -18.13 2.01
N GLU A 75 23.68 -17.80 2.59
CA GLU A 75 24.69 -18.76 2.98
C GLU A 75 25.26 -18.44 4.37
N PHE A 76 25.13 -19.38 5.31
CA PHE A 76 25.70 -19.24 6.65
C PHE A 76 25.85 -20.60 7.34
N ARG A 77 26.71 -20.63 8.37
CA ARG A 77 26.85 -21.79 9.24
C ARG A 77 25.84 -21.73 10.38
N VAL A 78 25.07 -22.80 10.53
CA VAL A 78 24.05 -22.94 11.56
C VAL A 78 24.70 -22.98 12.94
N ARG A 79 24.11 -22.24 13.88
CA ARG A 79 24.54 -22.10 15.27
C ARG A 79 23.33 -22.18 16.18
N GLY A 80 23.55 -22.52 17.46
CA GLY A 80 22.46 -22.72 18.42
C GLY A 80 21.47 -21.56 18.51
N TYR A 81 21.95 -20.32 18.47
CA TYR A 81 21.10 -19.11 18.55
C TYR A 81 20.18 -18.90 17.33
N HIS A 82 20.39 -19.63 16.23
CA HIS A 82 19.48 -19.58 15.09
C HIS A 82 18.23 -20.44 15.30
N PHE A 83 18.19 -21.32 16.31
CA PHE A 83 16.98 -22.08 16.65
C PHE A 83 16.18 -21.34 17.71
N LYS A 84 14.91 -21.09 17.44
CA LYS A 84 13.93 -20.62 18.42
C LYS A 84 12.94 -21.76 18.64
N ASN A 85 12.72 -22.20 19.88
CA ASN A 85 11.81 -23.31 20.19
C ASN A 85 12.09 -24.61 19.41
N GLY A 86 13.36 -24.85 19.06
CA GLY A 86 13.79 -26.06 18.33
C GLY A 86 13.70 -25.96 16.81
N ASP A 87 13.21 -24.85 16.24
CA ASP A 87 13.13 -24.66 14.80
C ASP A 87 13.80 -23.36 14.32
N MET A 88 14.25 -23.39 13.06
CA MET A 88 14.84 -22.25 12.36
C MET A 88 14.03 -21.99 11.10
N LYS A 89 13.43 -20.81 11.02
CA LYS A 89 12.55 -20.41 9.91
C LYS A 89 13.28 -19.46 8.98
N LEU A 90 13.39 -19.83 7.71
CA LEU A 90 13.88 -18.96 6.65
C LEU A 90 12.69 -18.42 5.86
N LYS A 91 12.66 -17.10 5.62
CA LYS A 91 11.63 -16.46 4.80
C LYS A 91 12.31 -15.54 3.80
N CYS A 92 11.93 -15.67 2.53
CA CYS A 92 12.28 -14.69 1.51
C CYS A 92 11.08 -13.80 1.20
N VAL A 93 11.33 -12.51 1.00
CA VAL A 93 10.33 -11.52 0.63
C VAL A 93 10.74 -10.86 -0.68
N ALA A 94 9.80 -10.73 -1.62
CA ALA A 94 9.97 -9.97 -2.84
C ALA A 94 9.07 -8.73 -2.78
N LYS A 95 9.64 -7.55 -3.03
CA LYS A 95 8.91 -6.28 -3.07
C LYS A 95 9.17 -5.54 -4.36
N ILE A 96 8.13 -4.99 -4.96
CA ILE A 96 8.24 -4.00 -6.04
C ILE A 96 8.15 -2.62 -5.40
N SER A 97 9.00 -1.68 -5.84
CA SER A 97 8.95 -0.30 -5.33
C SER A 97 7.59 0.35 -5.63
N SER A 98 6.94 0.92 -4.61
CA SER A 98 5.64 1.58 -4.74
C SER A 98 5.68 2.85 -5.60
N LEU A 99 6.87 3.43 -5.83
CA LEU A 99 7.05 4.63 -6.64
C LEU A 99 6.68 4.42 -8.12
N TYR A 100 6.62 3.18 -8.60
CA TYR A 100 6.23 2.88 -9.98
C TYR A 100 4.72 2.86 -10.21
N PHE A 101 3.90 2.85 -9.15
CA PHE A 101 2.44 2.87 -9.25
C PHE A 101 1.86 4.29 -9.11
N GLN A 102 2.48 5.29 -9.73
CA GLN A 102 1.91 6.64 -9.77
C GLN A 102 0.84 6.72 -10.88
N SER A 103 -0.43 6.71 -10.50
CA SER A 103 -1.55 7.05 -11.39
C SER A 103 -1.82 8.55 -11.35
N ARG A 104 -1.92 9.19 -12.51
CA ARG A 104 -2.44 10.56 -12.65
C ARG A 104 -3.80 10.46 -13.33
N GLU A 105 -4.84 10.88 -12.63
CA GLU A 105 -6.19 11.00 -13.16
C GLU A 105 -6.45 12.49 -13.45
N GLU A 106 -6.74 12.83 -14.71
CA GLU A 106 -7.22 14.15 -15.09
C GLU A 106 -8.65 14.02 -15.61
N SER A 107 -9.59 14.69 -14.92
CA SER A 107 -10.96 14.85 -15.38
C SER A 107 -11.05 16.16 -16.19
N VAL A 108 -11.43 16.05 -17.47
CA VAL A 108 -11.78 17.20 -18.31
C VAL A 108 -13.29 17.38 -18.26
N GLU A 109 -13.77 18.51 -17.72
CA GLU A 109 -15.19 18.88 -17.80
C GLU A 109 -15.49 19.35 -19.23
N SER A 110 -16.63 18.91 -19.78
CA SER A 110 -17.09 19.33 -21.11
C SER A 110 -17.49 20.80 -21.09
N ASP A 111 -17.04 21.58 -22.08
CA ASP A 111 -17.45 22.97 -22.27
C ASP A 111 -18.95 23.02 -22.59
N ARG A 112 -19.77 23.38 -21.59
CA ARG A 112 -21.21 23.50 -21.78
C ARG A 112 -21.48 24.81 -22.50
N PRO A 113 -22.05 24.81 -23.72
CA PRO A 113 -22.45 26.05 -24.36
C PRO A 113 -23.49 26.76 -23.48
N GLN A 114 -23.20 28.01 -23.10
CA GLN A 114 -24.17 28.88 -22.43
C GLN A 114 -25.40 29.02 -23.34
N ARG A 115 -26.55 28.51 -22.88
CA ARG A 115 -27.82 28.80 -23.53
C ARG A 115 -28.01 30.32 -23.53
N ALA A 116 -28.15 30.90 -24.73
CA ALA A 116 -28.50 32.30 -24.89
C ALA A 116 -29.79 32.62 -24.10
N PRO A 117 -29.90 33.82 -23.50
CA PRO A 117 -31.10 34.19 -22.76
C PRO A 117 -32.30 34.21 -23.71
N ALA A 118 -33.35 33.49 -23.33
CA ALA A 118 -34.63 33.57 -24.02
C ALA A 118 -35.15 35.02 -23.92
N LEU A 119 -35.34 35.66 -25.07
CA LEU A 119 -35.99 36.96 -25.17
C LEU A 119 -37.50 36.72 -25.04
N GLU A 120 -38.04 36.84 -23.83
CA GLU A 120 -39.48 36.69 -23.58
C GLU A 120 -40.18 38.04 -23.79
N SER A 121 -41.05 38.09 -24.81
CA SER A 121 -41.88 39.24 -25.16
C SER A 121 -42.94 39.47 -24.08
N ARG A 122 -42.94 40.69 -23.53
CA ARG A 122 -43.88 41.17 -22.52
C ARG A 122 -45.29 41.30 -23.10
N GLU A 123 -46.28 40.73 -22.43
CA GLU A 123 -47.65 41.27 -22.39
C GLU A 123 -48.39 40.86 -21.10
N THR A 124 -49.46 41.61 -20.82
CA THR A 124 -49.87 42.10 -19.49
C THR A 124 -51.09 41.40 -18.85
N VAL A 125 -51.20 41.50 -17.52
CA VAL A 125 -52.38 41.88 -16.69
C VAL A 125 -52.67 40.96 -15.47
N ALA A 126 -52.54 41.61 -14.30
CA ALA A 126 -53.28 41.54 -13.02
C ALA A 126 -53.58 40.25 -12.21
N ALA A 127 -53.39 40.45 -10.90
CA ALA A 127 -54.13 39.97 -9.72
C ALA A 127 -53.61 38.75 -8.91
N LYS A 128 -53.48 39.01 -7.59
CA LYS A 128 -53.12 38.15 -6.43
C LYS A 128 -54.45 37.83 -5.68
N PRO A 129 -54.65 36.76 -4.84
CA PRO A 129 -53.71 36.32 -3.80
C PRO A 129 -53.64 34.82 -3.41
N ARG A 130 -52.69 34.60 -2.49
CA ARG A 130 -52.24 33.38 -1.77
C ARG A 130 -53.35 32.54 -1.13
N ALA A 131 -53.14 31.21 -1.16
CA ALA A 131 -53.13 30.35 0.03
C ALA A 131 -52.58 28.97 -0.34
N GLN A 132 -51.65 28.43 0.46
CA GLN A 132 -51.57 27.02 0.85
C GLN A 132 -50.33 26.83 1.75
N GLY A 133 -50.58 26.37 2.97
CA GLY A 133 -49.56 25.99 3.94
C GLY A 133 -49.11 24.54 3.77
N SER A 134 -47.96 24.21 4.36
CA SER A 134 -47.54 22.87 4.78
C SER A 134 -46.24 23.05 5.59
N SER A 135 -46.31 23.03 6.92
CA SER A 135 -46.10 21.86 7.80
C SER A 135 -44.67 21.31 7.80
N ASN A 136 -44.00 21.51 8.94
CA ASN A 136 -43.08 20.65 9.68
C ASN A 136 -42.09 19.73 8.95
N GLY A 137 -40.83 19.86 9.37
CA GLY A 137 -39.84 18.79 9.35
C GLY A 137 -38.66 19.16 10.24
N GLY A 138 -38.72 18.81 11.53
CA GLY A 138 -37.61 18.97 12.45
C GLY A 138 -36.41 18.13 12.02
N ASN A 139 -35.22 18.72 12.03
CA ASN A 139 -33.97 18.00 11.82
C ASN A 139 -33.67 17.17 13.08
N LEU A 140 -33.95 15.87 13.04
CA LEU A 140 -33.39 14.91 13.98
C LEU A 140 -31.97 14.57 13.51
N LEU A 141 -30.98 14.84 14.36
CA LEU A 141 -29.56 14.57 14.13
C LEU A 141 -29.34 13.09 13.79
N GLN A 142 -29.23 12.76 12.50
CA GLN A 142 -28.77 11.44 12.06
C GLN A 142 -27.25 11.48 11.89
N THR A 143 -26.53 11.32 13.00
CA THR A 143 -25.07 11.20 12.97
C THR A 143 -24.69 9.82 12.44
N SER A 144 -24.05 9.79 11.27
CA SER A 144 -23.48 8.57 10.71
C SER A 144 -22.46 7.96 11.68
N ASN A 145 -22.36 6.63 11.75
CA ASN A 145 -21.36 5.91 12.57
C ASN A 145 -19.93 6.41 12.35
N TYR A 146 -19.64 6.91 11.13
CA TYR A 146 -18.36 7.54 10.79
C TYR A 146 -18.12 8.84 11.58
N GLN A 147 -19.15 9.67 11.74
CA GLN A 147 -19.06 10.92 12.51
C GLN A 147 -18.77 10.64 14.00
N LEU A 148 -19.38 9.59 14.56
CA LEU A 148 -19.09 9.16 15.93
C LEU A 148 -17.64 8.66 16.07
N LEU A 149 -17.15 7.91 15.09
CA LEU A 149 -15.79 7.37 15.08
C LEU A 149 -14.73 8.48 14.97
N VAL A 150 -14.98 9.51 14.16
CA VAL A 150 -14.12 10.70 14.05
C VAL A 150 -14.04 11.47 15.37
N ILE A 151 -15.17 11.66 16.06
CA ILE A 151 -15.21 12.35 17.36
C ILE A 151 -14.38 11.57 18.40
N ILE A 152 -14.50 10.24 18.45
CA ILE A 152 -13.72 9.41 19.38
C ILE A 152 -12.22 9.53 19.07
N ILE A 153 -11.80 9.46 17.81
CA ILE A 153 -10.39 9.64 17.42
C ILE A 153 -9.87 11.03 17.84
N CYS A 154 -10.64 12.09 17.61
CA CYS A 154 -10.26 13.44 18.02
C CYS A 154 -10.05 13.55 19.54
N LEU A 155 -10.95 12.99 20.34
CA LEU A 155 -10.83 12.99 21.79
C LEU A 155 -9.57 12.23 22.25
N MET A 156 -9.28 11.09 21.64
CA MET A 156 -8.08 10.30 21.95
C MET A 156 -6.78 11.06 21.61
N LEU A 157 -6.75 11.80 20.49
CA LEU A 157 -5.60 12.62 20.10
C LEU A 157 -5.38 13.80 21.06
N THR A 158 -6.45 14.41 21.58
CA THR A 158 -6.36 15.48 22.59
C THR A 158 -5.97 14.96 23.99
N SER A 159 -6.28 13.70 24.30
CA SER A 159 -5.90 13.06 25.56
C SER A 159 -4.42 12.69 25.63
N SER A 160 -3.76 12.46 24.48
CA SER A 160 -2.31 12.25 24.40
C SER A 160 -1.54 13.58 24.40
N GLY A 161 -1.75 14.39 25.44
CA GLY A 161 -1.06 15.65 25.69
C GLY A 161 0.46 15.49 25.71
N LYS A 162 1.12 15.82 24.60
CA LYS A 162 2.54 16.19 24.52
C LYS A 162 2.69 17.39 23.58
N PHE A 163 2.07 18.50 23.95
CA PHE A 163 2.28 19.80 23.33
C PHE A 163 2.77 20.80 24.37
N LEU A 164 3.90 20.52 25.00
CA LEU A 164 4.76 21.52 25.64
C LEU A 164 6.16 20.93 25.81
N MET A 165 7.18 21.77 25.61
CA MET A 165 8.63 21.50 25.64
C MET A 165 9.30 21.32 24.27
N TYR A 166 9.35 22.40 23.49
CA TYR A 166 10.59 22.78 22.81
C TYR A 166 10.59 24.29 22.56
N ILE A 167 10.99 25.05 23.58
CA ILE A 167 11.40 26.46 23.44
C ILE A 167 12.89 26.47 23.76
N PRO A 168 13.80 26.70 22.80
CA PRO A 168 15.21 26.89 23.10
C PRO A 168 15.41 28.31 23.65
N ARG A 169 16.26 28.40 24.66
CA ARG A 169 16.81 29.65 25.19
C ARG A 169 18.10 29.97 24.45
#